data_AF-A0A965BD11-F1
#
_entry.id   AF-A0A965BD11-F1
#
_cell.length_a   1.000
_cell.length_b   1.000
_cell.length_c   1.000
_cell.angle_alpha   90.00
_cell.angle_beta   90.00
_cell.angle_gamma   90.00
#
_symmetry.space_group_name_H-M   'P 1'
#
loop_
_entity.id
_entity.type
_entity.pdbx_description
1 polymer ?
#
loop_
_entity_poly.entity_id
_entity_poly.type
_entity_poly.pdbx_seq_one_letter_code
_entity_poly.pdbx_strand_id
1 'polypeptide(L)' 'ATLREHPDLVDRAAAQGRAMYCWTVDHYEDVEFCRDLGVGWIATNHPGRTKAWLHNGLTGAGRD' A
#
# COMPACT_ATOMS: atom_id res chain seq x y z
N ALA A 1 -9.77 3.36 -6.14
CA ALA A 1 -10.70 4.20 -5.37
C ALA A 1 -11.15 3.52 -4.08
N THR A 2 -11.64 2.28 -4.14
CA THR A 2 -12.25 1.55 -3.01
C THR A 2 -11.50 1.63 -1.67
N LEU A 3 -10.19 1.40 -1.65
CA LEU A 3 -9.43 1.40 -0.38
C LEU A 3 -9.31 2.80 0.25
N ARG A 4 -9.23 3.86 -0.57
CA ARG A 4 -9.21 5.25 -0.08
C ARG A 4 -10.57 5.67 0.45
N GLU A 5 -11.64 5.17 -0.14
CA GLU A 5 -13.02 5.44 0.26
C GLU A 5 -13.43 4.63 1.51
N HIS A 6 -12.87 3.43 1.68
CA HIS A 6 -13.21 2.50 2.75
C HIS A 6 -11.94 1.89 3.39
N PRO A 7 -11.13 2.69 4.10
CA PRO A 7 -9.90 2.22 4.72
C PRO A 7 -10.15 1.20 5.85
N ASP A 8 -11.32 1.26 6.49
CA ASP A 8 -11.76 0.35 7.55
C ASP A 8 -11.86 -1.12 7.11
N LEU A 9 -11.92 -1.37 5.80
CA LEU A 9 -11.90 -2.71 5.25
C LEU A 9 -10.62 -3.47 5.61
N VAL A 10 -9.50 -2.78 5.83
CA VAL A 10 -8.24 -3.44 6.22
C VAL A 10 -8.33 -3.98 7.63
N ASP A 11 -8.78 -3.16 8.58
CA ASP A 11 -8.97 -3.58 9.98
C ASP A 11 -10.01 -4.70 10.06
N ARG A 12 -11.11 -4.58 9.31
CA ARG A 12 -12.15 -5.61 9.26
C ARG A 12 -11.63 -6.93 8.69
N ALA A 13 -10.81 -6.89 7.64
CA ALA A 13 -10.18 -8.08 7.09
C ALA A 13 -9.22 -8.71 8.12
N ALA A 14 -8.38 -7.89 8.75
CA ALA A 14 -7.43 -8.34 9.77
C ALA A 14 -8.13 -8.99 10.97
N ALA A 15 -9.23 -8.40 11.46
CA ALA A 15 -10.06 -8.97 12.53
C ALA A 15 -10.68 -10.33 12.17
N GLN A 16 -10.80 -10.63 10.88
CA GLN A 16 -11.27 -11.93 10.36
C GLN A 16 -10.11 -12.87 10.01
N GLY A 17 -8.86 -12.53 10.35
CA GLY A 17 -7.68 -13.32 10.00
C GLY A 17 -7.34 -13.30 8.50
N ARG A 18 -7.75 -12.25 7.78
CA ARG A 18 -7.55 -12.11 6.33
C ARG A 18 -6.59 -10.94 6.05
N ALA A 19 -5.74 -11.12 5.04
CA ALA A 19 -4.92 -10.04 4.50
C ALA A 19 -5.64 -9.37 3.32
N MET A 20 -5.43 -8.06 3.19
CA MET A 20 -5.86 -7.29 2.02
C MET A 20 -4.81 -7.37 0.92
N TYR A 21 -5.28 -7.37 -0.33
CA TYR A 21 -4.47 -7.30 -1.54
C TYR A 21 -4.94 -6.13 -2.40
N CYS A 22 -4.02 -5.25 -2.80
CA CYS A 22 -4.32 -4.09 -3.62
C CYS A 22 -3.61 -4.16 -4.98
N TRP A 23 -4.32 -3.79 -6.05
CA TRP A 23 -3.80 -3.69 -7.42
C TRP A 23 -4.46 -2.50 -8.15
N THR A 24 -3.83 -1.86 -9.13
CA THR A 24 -2.38 -1.79 -9.39
C THR A 24 -1.85 -0.51 -8.75
N VAL A 25 -0.87 -0.63 -7.84
CA VAL A 25 -0.37 0.46 -7.01
C VAL A 25 0.97 0.94 -7.56
N ASP A 26 0.96 2.06 -8.28
CA ASP A 26 2.16 2.55 -8.98
C ASP A 26 2.69 3.90 -8.45
N HIS A 27 1.86 4.65 -7.74
CA HIS A 27 2.19 5.95 -7.18
C HIS A 27 2.69 5.84 -5.75
N TYR A 28 3.60 6.74 -5.39
CA TYR A 28 4.25 6.75 -4.09
C TYR A 28 3.24 6.87 -2.95
N GLU A 29 2.30 7.81 -3.07
CA GLU A 29 1.26 8.09 -2.09
C GLU A 29 0.27 6.94 -1.91
N ASP A 30 0.08 6.09 -2.94
CA ASP A 30 -0.75 4.89 -2.81
C ASP A 30 0.04 3.76 -2.12
N VAL A 31 1.35 3.63 -2.39
CA VAL A 31 2.22 2.66 -1.71
C VAL A 31 2.36 3.01 -0.22
N GLU A 32 2.56 4.28 0.09
CA GLU A 32 2.59 4.81 1.46
C GLU A 32 1.27 4.53 2.18
N PHE A 33 0.14 4.90 1.56
CA PHE A 33 -1.17 4.65 2.13
C PHE A 33 -1.45 3.17 2.39
N CYS A 34 -1.12 2.29 1.44
CA CYS A 34 -1.30 0.84 1.63
C CYS A 34 -0.43 0.30 2.77
N ARG A 35 0.82 0.76 2.88
CA ARG A 35 1.73 0.37 3.97
C ARG A 35 1.18 0.80 5.32
N ASP A 36 0.76 2.06 5.44
CA ASP A 36 0.31 2.64 6.69
C ASP A 36 -0.99 1.99 7.19
N LEU A 37 -1.89 1.62 6.27
CA LEU A 37 -3.08 0.85 6.60
C LEU A 37 -2.81 -0.62 6.95
N GLY A 38 -1.62 -1.15 6.66
CA GLY A 38 -1.29 -2.57 6.92
C GLY A 38 -1.79 -3.53 5.83
N VAL A 39 -1.89 -3.08 4.59
CA VAL A 39 -2.17 -3.97 3.45
C VAL A 39 -1.05 -5.02 3.32
N GLY A 40 -1.43 -6.29 3.29
CA GLY A 40 -0.47 -7.40 3.27
C GLY A 40 0.23 -7.60 1.93
N TRP A 41 -0.42 -7.23 0.82
CA TRP A 41 0.09 -7.47 -0.53
C TRP A 41 -0.24 -6.32 -1.49
N ILE A 42 0.74 -5.97 -2.33
CA ILE A 42 0.61 -4.95 -3.37
C ILE A 42 1.04 -5.53 -4.72
N ALA A 43 0.19 -5.37 -5.74
CA ALA A 43 0.56 -5.55 -7.14
C ALA A 43 0.94 -4.19 -7.75
N THR A 44 2.08 -4.12 -8.43
CA THR A 44 2.62 -2.91 -9.05
C THR A 44 3.29 -3.24 -10.38
N ASN A 45 3.24 -2.30 -11.33
CA ASN A 45 4.01 -2.36 -12.57
C ASN A 45 5.49 -2.02 -12.35
N HIS A 46 5.86 -1.50 -11.17
CA HIS A 46 7.21 -0.98 -10.88
C HIS A 46 7.82 -1.61 -9.60
N PRO A 47 8.00 -2.95 -9.56
CA PRO A 47 8.39 -3.66 -8.33
C PRO A 47 9.71 -3.19 -7.72
N GLY A 48 10.71 -2.83 -8.55
CA GLY A 48 11.99 -2.31 -8.05
C GLY A 48 11.87 -0.97 -7.33
N ARG A 49 11.05 -0.06 -7.88
CA ARG A 49 10.79 1.27 -7.30
C ARG A 49 9.99 1.14 -6.01
N THR A 50 8.90 0.38 -6.04
CA THR A 50 8.05 0.11 -4.87
C THR A 50 8.85 -0.53 -3.74
N LYS A 51 9.73 -1.49 -4.05
CA LYS A 51 10.63 -2.10 -3.07
C LYS A 51 11.59 -1.07 -2.44
N ALA A 52 12.18 -0.19 -3.25
CA ALA A 52 13.09 0.85 -2.74
C ALA A 52 12.38 1.82 -1.78
N TRP A 53 11.15 2.23 -2.11
CA TRP A 53 10.31 3.07 -1.25
C TRP A 53 10.00 2.43 0.11
N LEU A 54 9.63 1.14 0.12
CA LEU A 54 9.32 0.40 1.35
C LEU A 54 10.56 0.15 2.22
N HIS A 55 11.72 -0.14 1.63
CA HIS A 55 12.96 -0.37 2.37
C HIS A 55 13.53 0.92 2.99
N ASN A 56 13.49 2.02 2.25
CA ASN A 56 14.10 3.28 2.68
C ASN A 56 13.19 4.08 3.64
N GLY A 57 12.12 3.47 4.14
CA GLY A 57 11.24 4.08 5.13
C GLY A 57 10.36 5.21 4.58
N LEU A 58 10.14 5.28 3.27
CA LEU A 58 9.35 6.34 2.63
C LEU A 58 9.87 7.76 2.99
N THR A 59 11.19 7.97 2.95
CA THR A 59 11.78 9.30 3.15
C THR A 59 11.63 10.17 1.91
N GLY A 60 10.46 10.77 1.67
CA GLY A 60 10.22 11.97 0.84
C GLY A 60 10.82 12.08 -0.58
N ALA A 61 11.53 11.08 -1.07
CA ALA A 61 12.40 11.12 -2.25
C ALA A 61 11.65 10.75 -3.55
N GLY A 62 10.32 10.81 -3.52
CA GLY A 62 9.45 10.54 -4.64
C GLY A 62 8.24 11.46 -4.67
N ARG A 63 8.36 12.69 -4.13
CA ARG A 63 7.33 13.74 -4.22
C ARG A 63 7.39 14.50 -5.56
N ASP A 64 7.87 13.83 -6.62
CA ASP A 64 8.01 14.37 -7.96
C ASP A 64 6.93 13.79 -8.88
#